data_AF-A0A6C0CN97-F1
#
_entry.id   AF-A0A6C0CN97-F1
#
_cell.length_a   1.000
_cell.length_b   1.000
_cell.length_c   1.000
_cell.angle_alpha   90.00
_cell.angle_beta   90.00
_cell.angle_gamma   90.00
#
_symmetry.space_group_name_H-M   'P 1'
#
loop_
_entity.id
_entity.type
_entity.pdbx_description
1 polymer ?
#
loop_
_entity_poly.entity_id
_entity_poly.type
_entity_poly.pdbx_seq_one_letter_code
_entity_poly.pdbx_strand_id
1 'polypeptide(L)'
;MSSYKSERCPFTYRVSSVGRIIDGDTIDVAIDLGFDVCTKQRIRLMGIDTPESRTSDKIEKVFGKQAKKVLKEWCMKAVASEKDDIDIELRCSESDPRDKYGRVLAEVWICEDDNWTNVNQWMCENGYAVPYLGQNKDDVAEQHERNRHKMVAKYGGDILVQLHGDNNSEIKSYIAEKYGQ
;
A
#
# COMPACT_ATOMS: atom_id res chain seq x y z
N MET A 1 1.90 5.78 -20.03
CA MET A 1 2.15 5.22 -18.69
C MET A 1 1.68 6.26 -17.69
N SER A 2 0.67 5.96 -16.87
CA SER A 2 0.25 6.87 -15.80
C SER A 2 1.33 6.82 -14.72
N SER A 3 2.16 7.86 -14.62
CA SER A 3 3.14 7.97 -13.55
C SER A 3 2.47 8.54 -12.32
N TYR A 4 2.79 8.00 -11.14
CA TYR A 4 2.37 8.61 -9.88
C TYR A 4 2.85 10.06 -9.83
N LYS A 5 1.94 10.99 -9.55
CA LYS A 5 2.26 12.41 -9.38
C LYS A 5 2.17 12.71 -7.90
N SER A 6 3.32 12.84 -7.24
CA SER A 6 3.35 13.30 -5.85
C SER A 6 2.89 14.75 -5.80
N GLU A 7 1.93 15.02 -4.92
CA GLU A 7 1.46 16.38 -4.65
C GLU A 7 2.38 17.08 -3.65
N ARG A 8 2.41 18.41 -3.70
CA ARG A 8 3.10 19.18 -2.67
C ARG A 8 2.37 18.97 -1.34
N CYS A 9 3.05 18.36 -0.39
CA CYS A 9 2.51 18.09 0.95
C CYS A 9 3.17 19.00 2.00
N PRO A 10 2.62 20.19 2.28
CA PRO A 10 3.22 21.13 3.24
C PRO A 10 3.01 20.72 4.70
N PHE A 11 2.12 19.78 4.99
CA PHE A 11 1.84 19.31 6.35
C PHE A 11 2.50 17.96 6.58
N THR A 12 3.41 17.89 7.54
CA THR A 12 4.14 16.66 7.89
C THR A 12 3.90 16.30 9.35
N TYR A 13 3.64 15.02 9.58
CA TYR A 13 3.35 14.48 10.91
C TYR A 13 4.20 13.24 11.15
N ARG A 14 4.90 13.19 12.29
CA ARG A 14 5.67 12.00 12.66
C ARG A 14 4.74 10.91 13.18
N VAL A 15 5.06 9.67 12.83
CA VAL A 15 4.37 8.49 13.33
C VAL A 15 5.18 7.89 14.47
N SER A 16 4.58 7.84 15.66
CA SER A 16 5.17 7.21 16.85
C SER A 16 5.15 5.68 16.76
N SER A 17 4.07 5.11 16.21
CA SER A 17 3.99 3.66 16.00
C SER A 17 3.01 3.30 14.89
N VAL A 18 3.34 2.23 14.17
CA VAL A 18 2.42 1.61 13.20
C VAL A 18 1.62 0.53 13.93
N GLY A 19 0.30 0.64 13.84
CA GLY A 19 -0.63 -0.34 14.36
C GLY A 19 -0.88 -1.46 13.35
N ARG A 20 -2.13 -1.56 12.88
CA ARG A 20 -2.55 -2.62 11.96
C ARG A 20 -2.51 -2.15 10.51
N ILE A 21 -1.96 -2.97 9.64
CA ILE A 21 -2.15 -2.84 8.20
C ILE A 21 -3.51 -3.43 7.86
N ILE A 22 -4.46 -2.59 7.46
CA ILE A 22 -5.84 -2.98 7.19
C ILE A 22 -5.94 -3.56 5.78
N ASP A 23 -5.41 -2.85 4.79
CA ASP A 23 -5.33 -3.27 3.39
C ASP A 23 -4.04 -2.77 2.72
N GLY A 24 -3.86 -3.03 1.42
CA GLY A 24 -2.70 -2.58 0.63
C GLY A 24 -2.51 -1.06 0.54
N ASP A 25 -3.52 -0.28 0.92
CA ASP A 25 -3.52 1.19 0.89
C ASP A 25 -4.01 1.83 2.21
N THR A 26 -4.20 1.03 3.28
CA THR A 26 -4.86 1.52 4.50
C THR A 26 -4.16 1.00 5.75
N ILE A 27 -3.74 1.91 6.63
CA ILE A 27 -2.99 1.60 7.86
C ILE A 27 -3.59 2.32 9.08
N ASP A 28 -3.57 1.69 10.24
CA ASP A 28 -3.81 2.34 11.53
C ASP A 28 -2.45 2.76 12.11
N VAL A 29 -2.28 4.03 12.52
CA VAL A 29 -1.02 4.55 13.11
C VAL A 29 -1.31 5.41 14.34
N ALA A 30 -0.30 5.58 15.20
CA ALA A 30 -0.28 6.61 16.23
C ALA A 30 0.57 7.80 15.74
N ILE A 31 -0.06 8.96 15.59
CA ILE A 31 0.59 10.21 15.21
C ILE A 31 1.10 10.89 16.48
N ASP A 32 2.36 11.31 16.47
CA ASP A 32 2.96 12.11 17.54
C ASP A 32 2.62 13.60 17.35
N LEU A 33 2.04 14.20 18.39
CA LEU A 33 1.66 15.62 18.43
C LEU A 33 2.53 16.42 19.42
N GLY A 34 3.57 15.79 19.99
CA GLY A 34 4.42 16.37 21.02
C GLY A 34 3.80 16.32 22.42
N PHE A 35 4.59 16.70 23.43
CA PHE A 35 4.18 16.75 24.84
C PHE A 35 3.55 15.43 25.34
N ASP A 36 4.07 14.30 24.89
CA ASP A 36 3.54 12.94 25.17
C ASP A 36 2.07 12.74 24.73
N VAL A 37 1.59 13.57 23.81
CA VAL A 37 0.25 13.45 23.22
C VAL A 37 0.35 12.73 21.88
N CYS A 38 -0.29 11.57 21.80
CA CYS A 38 -0.43 10.80 20.57
C CYS A 38 -1.92 10.59 20.24
N THR A 39 -2.24 10.54 18.95
CA THR A 39 -3.59 10.20 18.47
C THR A 39 -3.57 9.02 17.51
N LYS A 40 -4.49 8.08 17.67
CA LYS A 40 -4.64 6.95 16.76
C LYS A 40 -5.50 7.37 15.58
N GLN A 41 -4.97 7.23 14.37
CA GLN A 41 -5.67 7.58 13.14
C GLN A 41 -5.61 6.43 12.13
N ARG A 42 -6.67 6.30 11.34
CA ARG A 42 -6.68 5.46 10.15
C ARG A 42 -6.27 6.31 8.96
N ILE A 43 -5.18 5.92 8.34
CA ILE A 43 -4.60 6.57 7.17
C ILE A 43 -4.96 5.76 5.94
N ARG A 44 -5.51 6.41 4.92
CA ARG A 44 -5.59 5.90 3.56
C ARG A 44 -4.48 6.55 2.76
N LEU A 45 -3.69 5.74 2.07
CA LEU A 45 -2.60 6.21 1.23
C LEU A 45 -3.19 7.04 0.09
N MET A 46 -2.84 8.32 0.07
CA MET A 46 -3.34 9.29 -0.90
C MET A 46 -2.83 8.96 -2.31
N GLY A 47 -3.67 9.19 -3.32
CA GLY A 47 -3.28 9.12 -4.72
C GLY A 47 -3.07 7.71 -5.26
N ILE A 48 -3.37 6.66 -4.49
CA ILE A 48 -3.24 5.26 -4.91
C ILE A 48 -4.48 4.44 -4.60
N ASP A 49 -4.64 3.35 -5.34
CA ASP A 49 -5.64 2.31 -5.12
C ASP A 49 -4.97 0.94 -5.22
N THR A 50 -5.26 0.05 -4.28
CA THR A 50 -4.74 -1.33 -4.28
C THR A 50 -5.86 -2.33 -4.48
N PRO A 51 -5.57 -3.54 -5.02
CA PRO A 51 -6.55 -4.62 -5.04
C PRO A 51 -7.08 -4.91 -3.63
N GLU A 52 -8.39 -5.12 -3.49
CA GLU A 52 -9.02 -5.27 -2.19
C GLU A 52 -8.68 -6.64 -1.58
N SER A 53 -8.09 -6.66 -0.38
CA SER A 53 -7.76 -7.93 0.29
C SER A 53 -8.96 -8.61 0.96
N ARG A 54 -10.05 -7.87 1.22
CA ARG A 54 -11.26 -8.35 1.90
C ARG A 54 -12.45 -8.55 0.94
N THR A 55 -12.17 -9.05 -0.26
CA THR A 55 -13.20 -9.36 -1.28
C THR A 55 -13.61 -10.84 -1.29
N SER A 56 -14.75 -11.16 -1.91
CA SER A 56 -15.13 -12.56 -2.23
C SER A 56 -14.43 -13.08 -3.49
N ASP A 57 -13.92 -12.18 -4.33
CA ASP A 57 -13.13 -12.54 -5.51
C ASP A 57 -11.80 -13.17 -5.06
N LYS A 58 -11.65 -14.45 -5.38
CA LYS A 58 -10.48 -15.23 -4.97
C LYS A 58 -9.20 -14.74 -5.64
N ILE A 59 -9.28 -14.24 -6.87
CA ILE A 59 -8.13 -13.76 -7.64
C ILE A 59 -7.67 -12.41 -7.09
N GLU A 60 -8.59 -11.45 -6.99
CA GLU A 60 -8.27 -10.11 -6.48
C GLU A 60 -7.68 -10.18 -5.07
N LYS A 61 -8.23 -11.04 -4.21
CA LYS A 61 -7.73 -11.28 -2.86
C LYS A 61 -6.25 -11.71 -2.82
N VAL A 62 -5.76 -12.50 -3.77
CA VAL A 62 -4.34 -12.92 -3.81
C VAL A 62 -3.45 -11.69 -3.99
N PHE A 63 -3.78 -10.82 -4.94
CA PHE A 63 -3.01 -9.61 -5.20
C PHE A 63 -3.15 -8.58 -4.07
N GLY A 64 -4.34 -8.44 -3.48
CA GLY A 64 -4.57 -7.55 -2.34
C GLY A 64 -3.80 -7.98 -1.09
N LYS A 65 -3.79 -9.29 -0.78
CA LYS A 65 -2.96 -9.84 0.31
C LYS A 65 -1.46 -9.59 0.07
N GLN A 66 -1.00 -9.66 -1.17
CA GLN A 66 0.41 -9.40 -1.49
C GLN A 66 0.74 -7.90 -1.38
N ALA A 67 -0.10 -6.99 -1.87
CA ALA A 67 0.06 -5.55 -1.68
C ALA A 67 0.11 -5.18 -0.19
N LYS A 68 -0.83 -5.73 0.60
CA LYS A 68 -0.85 -5.61 2.06
C LYS A 68 0.42 -6.13 2.73
N LYS A 69 0.94 -7.27 2.29
CA LYS A 69 2.19 -7.85 2.83
C LYS A 69 3.38 -6.92 2.57
N VAL A 70 3.49 -6.38 1.37
CA VAL A 70 4.59 -5.47 0.99
C VAL A 70 4.50 -4.15 1.74
N LEU A 71 3.30 -3.57 1.90
CA LEU A 71 3.11 -2.39 2.74
C LEU A 71 3.50 -2.67 4.19
N LYS A 72 3.14 -3.84 4.71
CA LYS A 72 3.56 -4.29 6.05
C LYS A 72 5.07 -4.40 6.16
N GLU A 73 5.75 -4.97 5.16
CA GLU A 73 7.22 -5.07 5.13
C GLU A 73 7.87 -3.67 5.16
N TRP A 74 7.36 -2.72 4.38
CA TRP A 74 7.79 -1.32 4.43
C TRP A 74 7.65 -0.73 5.84
N CYS A 75 6.46 -0.82 6.44
CA CYS A 75 6.23 -0.30 7.79
C CYS A 75 7.03 -1.04 8.87
N MET A 76 7.32 -2.34 8.68
CA MET A 76 8.04 -3.16 9.66
C MET A 76 9.55 -2.99 9.61
N LYS A 77 10.12 -2.57 8.46
CA LYS A 77 11.52 -2.14 8.44
C LYS A 77 11.79 -1.17 9.57
N ALA A 78 10.88 -0.22 9.79
CA ALA A 78 10.96 0.74 10.89
C ALA A 78 10.92 0.17 12.31
N VAL A 79 10.34 -1.01 12.48
CA VAL A 79 10.16 -1.67 13.78
C VAL A 79 11.22 -2.75 14.03
N ALA A 80 11.81 -3.29 12.96
CA ALA A 80 12.70 -4.44 13.00
C ALA A 80 14.20 -4.06 13.00
N SER A 81 14.55 -2.81 12.69
CA SER A 81 15.91 -2.35 12.92
C SER A 81 16.12 -2.17 14.43
N GLU A 82 17.10 -2.87 15.00
CA GLU A 82 17.65 -2.55 16.34
C GLU A 82 18.33 -1.17 16.37
N LYS A 83 18.36 -0.50 15.22
CA LYS A 83 18.67 0.91 15.07
C LYS A 83 17.38 1.71 15.25
N ASP A 84 17.37 2.65 16.18
CA ASP A 84 16.34 3.69 16.36
C ASP A 84 16.27 4.68 15.16
N ASP A 85 16.75 4.29 13.98
CA ASP A 85 17.11 5.20 12.88
C ASP A 85 16.07 5.26 11.75
N ILE A 86 14.89 4.63 11.91
CA ILE A 86 13.87 4.63 10.87
C ILE A 86 12.67 5.48 11.28
N ASP A 87 12.60 6.66 10.68
CA ASP A 87 11.49 7.58 10.84
C ASP A 87 10.37 7.30 9.84
N ILE A 88 9.13 7.44 10.30
CA ILE A 88 7.93 7.42 9.46
C ILE A 88 7.24 8.78 9.54
N GLU A 89 6.97 9.36 8.37
CA GLU A 89 6.20 10.58 8.22
C GLU A 89 4.91 10.32 7.42
N LEU A 90 3.84 10.97 7.86
CA LEU A 90 2.66 11.22 7.04
C LEU A 90 2.79 12.62 6.44
N ARG A 91 2.69 12.70 5.12
CA ARG A 91 2.71 13.98 4.40
C ARG A 91 1.35 14.21 3.73
N CYS A 92 0.73 15.35 4.03
CA CYS A 92 -0.62 15.68 3.59
C CYS A 92 -0.60 16.95 2.73
N SER A 93 -1.42 16.97 1.68
CA SER A 93 -1.61 18.15 0.81
C SER A 93 -2.45 19.25 1.48
N GLU A 94 -3.35 18.88 2.39
CA GLU A 94 -4.27 19.77 3.09
C GLU A 94 -4.13 19.68 4.61
N SER A 95 -4.57 20.73 5.33
CA SER A 95 -4.51 20.80 6.80
C SER A 95 -5.53 19.89 7.49
N ASP A 96 -6.66 19.62 6.85
CA ASP A 96 -7.64 18.61 7.29
C ASP A 96 -7.89 17.62 6.14
N PRO A 97 -6.99 16.66 5.92
CA PRO A 97 -6.98 15.84 4.72
C PRO A 97 -7.95 14.64 4.84
N ARG A 98 -9.09 14.81 5.52
CA ARG A 98 -10.00 13.69 5.76
C ARG A 98 -10.92 13.45 4.56
N ASP A 99 -11.11 12.17 4.22
CA ASP A 99 -12.12 11.77 3.26
C ASP A 99 -13.54 11.81 3.86
N LYS A 100 -14.55 11.60 3.00
CA LYS A 100 -15.96 11.56 3.42
C LYS A 100 -16.33 10.46 4.43
N TYR A 101 -15.42 9.52 4.68
CA TYR A 101 -15.56 8.44 5.66
C TYR A 101 -14.75 8.70 6.94
N GLY A 102 -14.11 9.87 7.05
CA GLY A 102 -13.31 10.28 8.20
C GLY A 102 -11.91 9.69 8.25
N ARG A 103 -11.41 9.06 7.17
CA ARG A 103 -10.02 8.58 7.08
C ARG A 103 -9.11 9.71 6.68
N VAL A 104 -7.94 9.80 7.29
CA VAL A 104 -6.90 10.77 6.91
C VAL A 104 -6.25 10.31 5.60
N LEU A 105 -6.17 11.19 4.61
CA LEU A 105 -5.44 10.97 3.36
C LEU A 105 -4.01 11.48 3.52
N ALA A 106 -3.02 10.62 3.31
CA ALA A 106 -1.62 11.03 3.39
C ALA A 106 -0.72 10.18 2.49
N GLU A 107 0.41 10.74 2.09
CA GLU A 107 1.56 9.94 1.65
C GLU A 107 2.31 9.39 2.86
N VAL A 108 2.69 8.11 2.79
CA VAL A 108 3.55 7.48 3.79
C VAL A 108 4.99 7.57 3.30
N TRP A 109 5.84 8.19 4.12
CA TRP A 109 7.26 8.35 3.86
C TRP A 109 8.06 7.63 4.92
N ILE A 110 9.08 6.89 4.51
CA ILE A 110 9.97 6.14 5.40
C ILE A 110 11.40 6.61 5.15
N CYS A 111 12.11 6.95 6.22
CA CYS A 111 13.51 7.32 6.18
C CYS A 111 14.38 6.11 6.55
N GLU A 112 15.23 5.65 5.65
CA GLU A 112 16.26 4.64 5.94
C GLU A 112 17.64 5.27 5.67
N ASP A 113 18.53 5.32 6.67
CA ASP A 113 19.87 5.92 6.55
C ASP A 113 19.84 7.33 5.91
N ASP A 114 19.05 8.24 6.47
CA ASP A 114 18.81 9.62 5.98
C ASP A 114 18.16 9.75 4.59
N ASN A 115 17.69 8.65 3.98
CA ASN A 115 17.03 8.66 2.68
C ASN A 115 15.52 8.43 2.81
N TRP A 116 14.76 9.46 2.42
CA TRP A 116 13.29 9.43 2.41
C TRP A 116 12.73 8.75 1.16
N THR A 117 11.98 7.67 1.37
CA THR A 117 11.25 6.97 0.31
C THR A 117 9.75 7.21 0.45
N ASN A 118 9.10 7.64 -0.64
CA ASN A 118 7.64 7.70 -0.74
C ASN A 118 7.08 6.30 -1.03
N VAL A 119 6.44 5.70 -0.03
CA VAL A 119 5.89 4.34 -0.15
C VAL A 119 4.72 4.29 -1.14
N ASN A 120 3.90 5.34 -1.22
CA ASN A 120 2.78 5.40 -2.17
C ASN A 120 3.28 5.30 -3.61
N GLN A 121 4.28 6.13 -3.94
CA GLN A 121 4.91 6.11 -5.26
C GLN A 121 5.56 4.76 -5.54
N TRP A 122 6.33 4.23 -4.60
CA TRP A 122 7.02 2.95 -4.76
C TRP A 122 6.03 1.80 -5.00
N MET A 123 4.88 1.79 -4.31
CA MET A 123 3.82 0.80 -4.48
C MET A 123 3.24 0.84 -5.91
N CYS A 124 3.05 2.03 -6.48
CA CYS A 124 2.62 2.19 -7.87
C CYS A 124 3.68 1.72 -8.88
N GLU A 125 4.93 2.15 -8.69
CA GLU A 125 6.03 1.82 -9.61
C GLU A 125 6.32 0.32 -9.66
N ASN A 126 6.16 -0.37 -8.54
CA ASN A 126 6.38 -1.82 -8.43
C ASN A 126 5.13 -2.66 -8.72
N GLY A 127 4.01 -2.02 -9.06
CA GLY A 127 2.79 -2.71 -9.50
C GLY A 127 1.93 -3.32 -8.38
N TYR A 128 2.07 -2.86 -7.14
CA TYR A 128 1.18 -3.26 -6.04
C TYR A 128 -0.05 -2.35 -5.91
N ALA A 129 0.04 -1.14 -6.47
CA ALA A 129 -1.03 -0.16 -6.51
C ALA A 129 -1.10 0.50 -7.88
N VAL A 130 -2.19 1.20 -8.15
CA VAL A 130 -2.36 2.05 -9.34
C VAL A 130 -2.63 3.49 -8.90
N PRO A 131 -2.16 4.51 -9.64
CA PRO A 131 -2.48 5.89 -9.33
C PRO A 131 -3.99 6.13 -9.39
N TYR A 132 -4.56 6.74 -8.35
CA TYR A 132 -5.99 6.99 -8.24
C TYR A 132 -6.27 8.41 -7.74
N LEU A 133 -6.83 9.23 -8.63
CA LEU A 133 -7.23 10.61 -8.35
C LEU A 133 -8.75 10.82 -8.56
N GLY A 134 -9.55 9.77 -8.37
CA GLY A 134 -10.99 9.80 -8.65
C GLY A 134 -11.37 9.49 -10.11
N GLN A 135 -10.50 8.77 -10.83
CA GLN A 135 -10.76 8.29 -12.19
C GLN A 135 -11.89 7.23 -12.23
N ASN A 136 -12.41 6.94 -13.42
CA ASN A 136 -13.42 5.89 -13.58
C ASN A 136 -12.81 4.53 -13.25
N LYS A 137 -13.60 3.64 -12.65
CA LYS A 137 -13.16 2.29 -12.25
C LYS A 137 -12.64 1.48 -13.43
N ASP A 138 -13.17 1.68 -14.63
CA ASP A 138 -12.73 0.97 -15.84
C ASP A 138 -11.29 1.33 -16.22
N ASP A 139 -10.90 2.61 -16.08
CA ASP A 139 -9.54 3.09 -16.37
C ASP A 139 -8.50 2.52 -15.40
N VAL A 140 -8.95 2.24 -14.18
CA VAL A 140 -8.16 1.70 -13.08
C VAL A 140 -8.08 0.17 -13.20
N ALA A 141 -9.15 -0.49 -13.66
CA ALA A 141 -9.22 -1.93 -13.84
C ALA A 141 -8.19 -2.44 -14.86
N GLU A 142 -8.00 -1.73 -15.98
CA GLU A 142 -6.98 -2.09 -16.96
C GLU A 142 -5.56 -1.99 -16.38
N GLN A 143 -5.30 -0.95 -15.57
CA GLN A 143 -4.01 -0.78 -14.90
C GLN A 143 -3.76 -1.88 -13.86
N HIS A 144 -4.77 -2.23 -13.09
CA HIS A 144 -4.71 -3.37 -12.15
C HIS A 144 -4.39 -4.66 -12.89
N GLU A 145 -5.02 -4.91 -14.04
CA GLU A 145 -4.73 -6.10 -14.85
C GLU A 145 -3.28 -6.15 -15.33
N ARG A 146 -2.74 -5.02 -15.81
CA ARG A 146 -1.32 -4.93 -16.21
C ARG A 146 -0.39 -5.16 -15.02
N ASN A 147 -0.74 -4.65 -13.85
CA ASN A 147 0.01 -4.87 -12.62
C ASN A 147 -0.01 -6.33 -12.16
N ARG A 148 -1.15 -7.02 -12.31
CA ARG A 148 -1.26 -8.46 -12.05
C ARG A 148 -0.28 -9.27 -12.91
N HIS A 149 -0.20 -8.98 -14.21
CA HIS A 149 0.79 -9.61 -15.09
C HIS A 149 2.23 -9.42 -14.59
N LYS A 150 2.60 -8.19 -14.20
CA LYS A 150 3.94 -7.90 -13.66
C LYS A 150 4.22 -8.65 -12.36
N MET A 151 3.25 -8.70 -11.45
CA MET A 151 3.41 -9.41 -10.17
C MET A 151 3.58 -10.91 -10.39
N VAL A 152 2.80 -11.52 -11.30
CA VAL A 152 2.96 -12.93 -11.65
C VAL A 152 4.34 -13.18 -12.26
N ALA A 153 4.81 -12.32 -13.16
CA ALA A 153 6.15 -12.44 -13.74
C ALA A 153 7.27 -12.27 -12.69
N LYS A 154 7.08 -11.43 -11.67
CA LYS A 154 8.07 -11.18 -10.61
C LYS A 154 8.18 -12.31 -9.60
N TYR A 155 7.06 -12.88 -9.19
CA TYR A 155 7.01 -13.85 -8.09
C TYR A 155 6.77 -15.29 -8.54
N GLY A 156 6.21 -15.51 -9.73
CA GLY A 156 5.62 -16.79 -10.14
C GLY A 156 4.18 -16.92 -9.60
N GLY A 157 3.26 -17.36 -10.47
CA GLY A 157 1.83 -17.50 -10.13
C GLY A 157 1.59 -18.47 -8.97
N ASP A 158 2.31 -19.59 -8.94
CA ASP A 158 2.19 -20.60 -7.88
C ASP A 158 2.66 -20.09 -6.51
N ILE A 159 3.70 -19.26 -6.49
CA ILE A 159 4.26 -18.68 -5.27
C ILE A 159 3.28 -17.66 -4.69
N LEU A 160 2.64 -16.81 -5.49
CA LEU A 160 1.63 -15.85 -5.02
C LEU A 160 0.45 -16.54 -4.32
N VAL A 161 0.03 -17.69 -4.84
CA VAL A 161 -1.08 -18.47 -4.28
C VAL A 161 -0.65 -19.20 -2.99
N GLN A 162 0.56 -19.78 -2.97
CA GLN A 162 1.10 -20.47 -1.80
C GLN A 162 1.44 -19.53 -0.64
N LEU A 163 1.96 -18.33 -0.92
CA LEU A 163 2.32 -17.31 0.08
C LEU A 163 1.15 -16.89 1.00
N HIS A 164 -0.08 -17.23 0.61
CA HIS A 164 -1.30 -16.84 1.31
C HIS A 164 -2.16 -18.01 1.80
N GLY A 165 -1.61 -19.23 1.78
CA GLY A 165 -2.22 -20.43 2.36
C GLY A 165 -3.42 -20.99 1.59
N ASP A 166 -3.71 -20.45 0.41
CA ASP A 166 -4.79 -20.93 -0.45
C ASP A 166 -4.25 -22.04 -1.36
N ASN A 167 -4.34 -23.31 -0.97
CA ASN A 167 -3.99 -24.46 -1.83
C ASN A 167 -5.04 -24.74 -2.91
N ASN A 168 -5.74 -23.71 -3.39
CA ASN A 168 -6.80 -23.88 -4.37
C ASN A 168 -6.20 -24.08 -5.77
N SER A 169 -6.25 -25.32 -6.26
CA SER A 169 -5.78 -25.70 -7.59
C SER A 169 -6.44 -24.91 -8.72
N GLU A 170 -7.71 -24.51 -8.58
CA GLU A 170 -8.42 -23.72 -9.59
C GLU A 170 -7.83 -22.32 -9.76
N ILE A 171 -7.40 -21.69 -8.67
CA ILE A 171 -6.79 -20.35 -8.70
C ILE A 171 -5.42 -20.42 -9.39
N LYS A 172 -4.64 -21.47 -9.10
CA LYS A 172 -3.34 -21.69 -9.72
C LYS A 172 -3.48 -21.89 -11.23
N SER A 173 -4.39 -22.77 -11.64
CA SER A 173 -4.70 -23.00 -13.06
C SER A 173 -5.15 -21.72 -13.74
N TYR A 174 -6.06 -20.94 -13.13
CA TYR A 174 -6.50 -19.67 -13.71
C TYR A 174 -5.37 -18.66 -13.87
N ILE A 175 -4.51 -18.50 -12.86
CA ILE A 175 -3.38 -17.55 -12.94
C ILE A 175 -2.37 -18.02 -13.98
N ALA A 176 -2.07 -19.32 -14.05
CA ALA A 176 -1.17 -19.89 -15.05
C ALA A 176 -1.74 -19.79 -16.48
N GLU A 177 -3.03 -20.03 -16.68
CA GLU A 177 -3.67 -19.91 -18.00
C GLU A 177 -3.76 -18.45 -18.47
N LYS A 178 -4.11 -17.54 -17.56
CA LYS A 178 -4.36 -16.14 -17.91
C LYS A 178 -3.11 -15.28 -18.02
N TYR A 179 -2.13 -15.52 -17.13
CA TYR A 179 -0.91 -14.71 -17.02
C TYR A 179 0.34 -15.51 -17.39
N GLY A 180 0.15 -16.64 -18.09
CA GLY A 180 1.14 -17.67 -18.31
C GLY A 180 2.52 -17.19 -18.74
N GLN A 181 3.52 -17.89 -18.20
CA GLN A 181 4.68 -18.31 -18.97
C GLN A 181 4.51 -19.78 -19.28
#